data_AF-A0A0H5Q5E5-F1
#
_entry.id   AF-A0A0H5Q5E5-F1
#
_cell.length_a   1.000
_cell.length_b   1.000
_cell.length_c   1.000
_cell.angle_alpha   90.00
_cell.angle_beta   90.00
_cell.angle_gamma   90.00
#
_symmetry.space_group_name_H-M   'P 1'
#
loop_
_entity.id
_entity.type
_entity.pdbx_description
1 polymer ?
#
loop_
_entity_poly.entity_id
_entity_poly.type
_entity_poly.pdbx_seq_one_letter_code
_entity_poly.pdbx_strand_id
1 'polypeptide(L)'
;MDRSTLLGMPLYRAQVVLPYFTADAADIITNQFHFDGDEVTPPETQALDITDLLQTFYDAVYNADGAFRVNYVNWAAAVVKVYDLSDPTPRPLYENPMTFTAGSVAGRIPTEVSCVLTWRAAQQPGVRYQSLYNRVYLGAIPDGWLDTSTSSSFPKFRESTMDGISGAAIGLANSATAELRWVQVGKSAELGVTAVRDIVGGFVDDGPDTQRRRSVDAAVRTDWSA
;
A
#
# COMPACT_ATOMS: atom_id res chain seq x y z
N MET A 1 -21.01 11.02 4.53
CA MET A 1 -21.26 11.57 5.87
C MET A 1 -19.91 11.69 6.56
N ASP A 2 -19.53 12.90 6.98
CA ASP A 2 -18.32 13.13 7.76
C ASP A 2 -18.56 12.59 9.18
N ARG A 3 -17.84 11.53 9.59
CA ARG A 3 -18.04 10.81 10.87
C ARG A 3 -17.22 11.43 12.02
N SER A 4 -16.94 12.73 11.99
CA SER A 4 -16.01 13.37 12.93
C SER A 4 -16.51 13.50 14.38
N THR A 5 -17.70 13.00 14.75
CA THR A 5 -18.30 13.26 16.09
C THR A 5 -19.03 12.09 16.76
N LEU A 6 -18.92 10.84 16.29
CA LEU A 6 -19.29 9.67 17.11
C LEU A 6 -17.99 9.08 17.66
N LEU A 7 -17.97 8.70 18.94
CA LEU A 7 -16.88 7.98 19.62
C LEU A 7 -16.11 7.12 18.62
N GLY A 8 -14.92 7.62 18.27
CA GLY A 8 -14.30 7.38 16.98
C GLY A 8 -13.66 6.01 16.98
N MET A 9 -14.20 5.12 16.14
CA MET A 9 -13.57 3.88 15.71
C MET A 9 -12.02 4.03 15.65
N PRO A 10 -11.25 3.15 16.34
CA PRO A 10 -9.81 3.27 16.41
C PRO A 10 -9.20 3.25 15.01
N LEU A 11 -8.35 4.25 14.74
CA LEU A 11 -7.66 4.38 13.47
C LEU A 11 -6.28 3.75 13.58
N TYR A 12 -6.03 2.69 12.83
CA TYR A 12 -4.74 2.02 12.78
C TYR A 12 -3.90 2.54 11.63
N ARG A 13 -2.59 2.71 11.88
CA ARG A 13 -1.57 2.86 10.85
C ARG A 13 -0.75 1.59 10.79
N ALA A 14 -0.81 0.91 9.65
CA ALA A 14 -0.03 -0.28 9.36
C ALA A 14 1.14 0.07 8.45
N GLN A 15 2.36 -0.29 8.86
CA GLN A 15 3.58 -0.12 8.06
C GLN A 15 4.11 -1.49 7.69
N VAL A 16 3.98 -1.84 6.41
CA VAL A 16 4.62 -3.02 5.83
C VAL A 16 6.10 -2.72 5.62
N VAL A 17 6.97 -3.62 6.05
CA VAL A 17 8.43 -3.53 5.91
C VAL A 17 8.93 -4.76 5.19
N LEU A 18 9.55 -4.55 4.01
CA LEU A 18 10.20 -5.60 3.24
C LEU A 18 11.71 -5.32 3.24
N PRO A 19 12.49 -5.99 4.11
CA PRO A 19 13.92 -5.75 4.21
C PRO A 19 14.68 -6.42 3.08
N TYR A 20 15.78 -5.82 2.63
CA TYR A 20 16.71 -6.49 1.71
C TYR A 20 17.62 -7.47 2.46
N PHE A 21 18.29 -8.35 1.73
CA PHE A 21 19.22 -9.31 2.37
C PHE A 21 20.44 -8.66 3.02
N THR A 22 20.73 -7.39 2.72
CA THR A 22 21.92 -6.67 3.21
C THR A 22 21.88 -6.41 4.71
N ALA A 23 20.71 -6.49 5.34
CA ALA A 23 20.46 -6.13 6.73
C ALA A 23 20.76 -4.66 7.08
N ASP A 24 20.98 -3.80 6.08
CA ASP A 24 21.08 -2.35 6.28
C ASP A 24 19.67 -1.76 6.45
N ALA A 25 19.50 -0.90 7.46
CA ALA A 25 18.25 -0.19 7.70
C ALA A 25 17.91 0.81 6.58
N ALA A 26 18.88 1.21 5.76
CA ALA A 26 18.65 2.01 4.56
C ALA A 26 18.01 1.19 3.42
N ASP A 27 18.21 -0.12 3.42
CA ASP A 27 17.80 -1.05 2.35
C ASP A 27 16.49 -1.75 2.72
N ILE A 28 15.44 -0.95 2.89
CA ILE A 28 14.10 -1.44 3.23
C ILE A 28 13.05 -0.79 2.33
N ILE A 29 12.09 -1.58 1.87
CA ILE A 29 10.86 -1.02 1.28
C ILE A 29 9.85 -0.87 2.42
N THR A 30 9.29 0.33 2.57
CA THR A 30 8.24 0.58 3.56
C THR A 30 7.01 1.19 2.92
N ASN A 31 5.84 0.61 3.18
CA ASN A 31 4.57 1.10 2.69
C ASN A 31 3.58 1.26 3.84
N GLN A 32 2.80 2.34 3.81
CA GLN A 32 1.86 2.68 4.89
C GLN A 32 0.42 2.57 4.40
N PHE A 33 -0.38 1.88 5.21
CA PHE A 33 -1.82 1.71 5.04
C PHE A 33 -2.52 2.19 6.30
N HIS A 34 -3.81 2.52 6.17
CA HIS A 34 -4.62 2.93 7.31
C HIS A 34 -5.91 2.14 7.35
N PHE A 35 -6.31 1.71 8.54
CA PHE A 35 -7.51 0.92 8.76
C PHE A 35 -8.37 1.55 9.86
N ASP A 36 -9.68 1.58 9.63
CA ASP A 36 -10.69 1.99 10.59
C ASP A 36 -11.24 0.73 11.26
N GLY A 37 -10.90 0.54 12.54
CA GLY A 37 -11.28 -0.64 13.33
C GLY A 37 -12.45 -0.36 14.28
N ASP A 38 -12.98 -1.37 14.94
CA ASP A 38 -14.00 -1.25 15.97
C ASP A 38 -13.41 -1.16 17.40
N GLU A 39 -14.19 -0.63 18.36
CA GLU A 39 -13.79 -0.49 19.76
C GLU A 39 -13.96 -1.77 20.62
N VAL A 40 -14.61 -2.80 20.09
CA VAL A 40 -14.95 -4.04 20.80
C VAL A 40 -13.84 -5.07 20.68
N THR A 41 -13.24 -5.17 19.50
CA THR A 41 -12.17 -6.12 19.19
C THR A 41 -10.85 -5.63 19.78
N PRO A 42 -10.11 -6.49 20.50
CA PRO A 42 -8.81 -6.10 21.07
C PRO A 42 -7.83 -5.61 19.98
N PRO A 43 -7.04 -4.55 20.25
CA PRO A 43 -6.10 -4.00 19.26
C PRO A 43 -5.08 -5.02 18.74
N GLU A 44 -4.65 -5.98 19.56
CA GLU A 44 -3.76 -7.05 19.14
C GLU A 44 -4.41 -8.00 18.12
N THR A 45 -5.73 -8.24 18.24
CA THR A 45 -6.49 -9.06 17.29
C THR A 45 -6.67 -8.30 15.98
N GLN A 46 -7.06 -7.02 16.03
CA GLN A 46 -7.16 -6.21 14.81
C GLN A 46 -5.80 -6.04 14.12
N ALA A 47 -4.70 -5.96 14.87
CA ALA A 47 -3.36 -5.93 14.28
C ALA A 47 -3.02 -7.22 13.51
N LEU A 48 -3.47 -8.38 13.98
CA LEU A 48 -3.33 -9.65 13.27
C LEU A 48 -4.22 -9.68 12.01
N ASP A 49 -5.49 -9.28 12.12
CA ASP A 49 -6.41 -9.21 10.98
C ASP A 49 -5.88 -8.27 9.88
N ILE A 50 -5.35 -7.11 10.26
CA ILE A 50 -4.66 -6.17 9.35
C ILE A 50 -3.46 -6.85 8.68
N THR A 51 -2.71 -7.65 9.42
CA THR A 51 -1.54 -8.36 8.89
C THR A 51 -1.95 -9.39 7.85
N ASP A 52 -3.02 -10.16 8.10
CA ASP A 52 -3.56 -11.17 7.19
C ASP A 52 -4.13 -10.54 5.90
N LEU A 53 -4.82 -9.40 6.03
CA LEU A 53 -5.29 -8.62 4.88
C LEU A 53 -4.13 -8.12 4.01
N LEU A 54 -3.08 -7.59 4.63
CA LEU A 54 -1.90 -7.10 3.91
C LEU A 54 -1.07 -8.25 3.33
N GLN A 55 -0.97 -9.39 4.02
CA GLN A 55 -0.39 -10.63 3.50
C GLN A 55 -1.10 -11.04 2.20
N THR A 56 -2.43 -11.12 2.23
CA THR A 56 -3.24 -11.47 1.05
C THR A 56 -3.05 -10.48 -0.10
N PHE A 57 -3.01 -9.18 0.19
CA PHE A 57 -2.74 -8.14 -0.81
C PHE A 57 -1.36 -8.33 -1.47
N TYR A 58 -0.29 -8.50 -0.69
CA TYR A 58 1.06 -8.68 -1.23
C TYR A 58 1.27 -10.03 -1.92
N ASP A 59 0.60 -11.09 -1.47
CA ASP A 59 0.55 -12.39 -2.15
C ASP A 59 -0.15 -12.27 -3.51
N ALA A 60 -1.22 -11.49 -3.62
CA ALA A 60 -1.87 -11.23 -4.90
C ALA A 60 -0.98 -10.40 -5.85
N VAL A 61 -0.24 -9.41 -5.33
CA VAL A 61 0.67 -8.57 -6.12
C VAL A 61 1.91 -9.34 -6.60
N TYR A 62 2.60 -10.05 -5.71
CA TYR A 62 3.89 -10.71 -6.00
C TYR A 62 3.80 -12.23 -6.24
N ASN A 63 2.58 -12.75 -6.34
CA ASN A 63 2.25 -14.17 -6.34
C ASN A 63 2.65 -14.88 -5.02
N ALA A 64 1.69 -15.59 -4.41
CA ALA A 64 1.88 -16.35 -3.18
C ALA A 64 3.00 -17.40 -3.27
N ASP A 65 3.18 -18.01 -4.46
CA ASP A 65 4.22 -19.01 -4.72
C ASP A 65 5.65 -18.40 -4.85
N GLY A 66 5.76 -17.07 -4.87
CA GLY A 66 7.02 -16.34 -5.00
C GLY A 66 7.51 -16.16 -6.43
N ALA A 67 6.71 -16.49 -7.46
CA ALA A 67 7.09 -16.37 -8.87
C ALA A 67 7.42 -14.93 -9.29
N PHE A 68 6.88 -13.90 -8.62
CA PHE A 68 7.21 -12.50 -8.88
C PHE A 68 8.02 -11.86 -7.75
N ARG A 69 8.58 -12.66 -6.85
CA ARG A 69 9.43 -12.19 -5.77
C ARG A 69 10.90 -12.18 -6.18
N VAL A 70 11.51 -11.00 -6.12
CA VAL A 70 12.94 -10.82 -6.39
C VAL A 70 13.81 -11.44 -5.29
N ASN A 71 14.99 -11.94 -5.66
CA ASN A 71 15.91 -12.61 -4.76
C ASN A 71 16.67 -11.67 -3.81
N TYR A 72 16.64 -10.35 -4.06
CA TYR A 72 17.36 -9.38 -3.25
C TYR A 72 16.60 -8.91 -2.00
N VAL A 73 15.31 -9.27 -1.89
CA VAL A 73 14.48 -9.00 -0.72
C VAL A 73 14.47 -10.23 0.19
N ASN A 74 14.68 -10.03 1.49
CA ASN A 74 14.52 -11.06 2.49
C ASN A 74 13.03 -11.20 2.88
N TRP A 75 12.26 -11.83 2.00
CA TRP A 75 10.80 -11.97 2.14
C TRP A 75 10.36 -12.63 3.44
N ALA A 76 11.13 -13.61 3.94
CA ALA A 76 10.83 -14.30 5.19
C ALA A 76 11.02 -13.42 6.44
N ALA A 77 11.70 -12.29 6.31
CA ALA A 77 11.87 -11.30 7.38
C ALA A 77 10.93 -10.09 7.22
N ALA A 78 9.97 -10.15 6.28
CA ALA A 78 8.96 -9.12 6.15
C ALA A 78 8.06 -9.07 7.39
N VAL A 79 7.68 -7.86 7.79
CA VAL A 79 6.83 -7.63 8.96
C VAL A 79 5.81 -6.53 8.68
N VAL A 80 4.71 -6.56 9.41
CA VAL A 80 3.77 -5.44 9.52
C VAL A 80 3.88 -4.85 10.92
N LYS A 81 4.10 -3.54 10.98
CA LYS A 81 4.11 -2.75 12.22
C LYS A 81 2.81 -1.98 12.31
N VAL A 82 1.95 -2.34 13.24
CA VAL A 82 0.64 -1.71 13.44
C VAL A 82 0.68 -0.82 14.68
N TYR A 83 0.13 0.39 14.54
CA TYR A 83 -0.03 1.37 15.61
C TYR A 83 -1.48 1.81 15.66
N ASP A 84 -2.11 1.78 16.83
CA ASP A 84 -3.37 2.48 17.06
C ASP A 84 -3.09 3.98 17.21
N LEU A 85 -3.70 4.81 16.36
CA LEU A 85 -3.50 6.25 16.40
C LEU A 85 -4.29 6.94 17.51
N SER A 86 -5.27 6.25 18.12
CA SER A 86 -6.02 6.69 19.29
C SER A 86 -5.17 6.64 20.57
N ASP A 87 -4.20 5.74 20.63
CA ASP A 87 -3.30 5.58 21.77
C ASP A 87 -2.40 6.82 22.00
N PRO A 88 -2.08 7.13 23.28
CA PRO A 88 -1.14 8.19 23.60
C PRO A 88 0.25 7.89 23.02
N THR A 89 0.99 8.95 22.69
CA THR A 89 2.39 8.82 22.23
C THR A 89 3.32 8.73 23.45
N PRO A 90 4.33 7.83 23.50
CA PRO A 90 4.68 6.82 22.49
C PRO A 90 3.67 5.66 22.45
N ARG A 91 3.27 5.29 21.23
CA ARG A 91 2.24 4.28 20.98
C ARG A 91 2.79 2.86 21.16
N PRO A 92 2.00 1.92 21.69
CA PRO A 92 2.30 0.50 21.61
C PRO A 92 2.54 0.07 20.15
N LEU A 93 3.50 -0.82 19.95
CA LEU A 93 3.83 -1.40 18.65
C LEU A 93 3.37 -2.86 18.64
N TYR A 94 2.48 -3.18 17.70
CA TYR A 94 2.15 -4.55 17.35
C TYR A 94 2.95 -4.91 16.10
N GLU A 95 3.99 -5.73 16.26
CA GLU A 95 4.85 -6.17 15.16
C GLU A 95 4.57 -7.65 14.85
N ASN A 96 4.02 -7.91 13.67
CA ASN A 96 3.62 -9.24 13.23
C ASN A 96 4.43 -9.66 11.99
N PRO A 97 4.94 -10.91 11.94
CA PRO A 97 5.65 -11.40 10.77
C PRO A 97 4.70 -11.63 9.60
N MET A 98 5.19 -11.36 8.39
CA MET A 98 4.54 -11.79 7.15
C MET A 98 5.18 -13.11 6.69
N THR A 99 4.36 -14.13 6.44
CA THR A 99 4.85 -15.48 6.12
C THR A 99 5.02 -15.68 4.62
N PHE A 100 5.83 -14.85 3.98
CA PHE A 100 6.07 -14.94 2.54
C PHE A 100 7.04 -16.07 2.17
N THR A 101 6.67 -16.83 1.13
CA THR A 101 7.60 -17.67 0.36
C THR A 101 8.76 -16.83 -0.18
N ALA A 102 9.99 -17.33 -0.07
CA ALA A 102 11.17 -16.66 -0.60
C ALA A 102 11.11 -16.45 -2.12
N GLY A 103 11.64 -15.33 -2.58
CA GLY A 103 11.81 -15.03 -4.00
C GLY A 103 13.08 -15.63 -4.58
N SER A 104 13.03 -16.02 -5.86
CA SER A 104 14.18 -16.52 -6.61
C SER A 104 14.47 -15.73 -7.88
N VAL A 105 13.64 -14.73 -8.21
CA VAL A 105 13.78 -13.95 -9.44
C VAL A 105 15.01 -13.06 -9.33
N ALA A 106 15.99 -13.28 -10.20
CA ALA A 106 17.10 -12.34 -10.36
C ALA A 106 16.59 -11.08 -11.07
N GLY A 107 16.62 -9.94 -10.37
CA GLY A 107 16.21 -8.65 -10.92
C GLY A 107 17.38 -7.88 -11.53
N ARG A 108 17.12 -7.17 -12.62
CA ARG A 108 18.05 -6.20 -13.25
C ARG A 108 17.58 -4.76 -13.10
N ILE A 109 16.34 -4.58 -12.67
CA ILE A 109 15.76 -3.27 -12.38
C ILE A 109 16.42 -2.70 -11.12
N PRO A 110 16.89 -1.44 -11.13
CA PRO A 110 17.42 -0.78 -9.94
C PRO A 110 16.44 -0.85 -8.77
N THR A 111 16.96 -1.05 -7.57
CA THR A 111 16.16 -1.28 -6.36
C THR A 111 15.32 -0.07 -5.94
N GLU A 112 15.68 1.12 -6.41
CA GLU A 112 14.97 2.37 -6.15
C GLU A 112 13.75 2.59 -7.05
N VAL A 113 13.51 1.69 -8.02
CA VAL A 113 12.35 1.75 -8.92
C VAL A 113 11.11 1.17 -8.22
N SER A 114 9.98 1.84 -8.38
CA SER A 114 8.70 1.41 -7.82
C SER A 114 7.52 1.59 -8.78
N CYS A 115 6.48 0.78 -8.57
CA CYS A 115 5.15 0.97 -9.14
C CYS A 115 4.27 1.70 -8.13
N VAL A 116 3.58 2.76 -8.56
CA VAL A 116 2.76 3.58 -7.65
C VAL A 116 1.32 3.10 -7.71
N LEU A 117 0.84 2.57 -6.58
CA LEU A 117 -0.59 2.34 -6.36
C LEU A 117 -1.16 3.54 -5.60
N THR A 118 -2.19 4.15 -6.16
CA THR A 118 -2.96 5.24 -5.55
C THR A 118 -4.36 4.76 -5.21
N TRP A 119 -4.90 5.18 -4.08
CA TRP A 119 -6.33 5.06 -3.75
C TRP A 119 -6.92 6.40 -3.32
N ARG A 120 -8.24 6.56 -3.47
CA ARG A 120 -8.94 7.82 -3.25
C ARG A 120 -10.27 7.67 -2.54
N ALA A 121 -10.66 8.74 -1.85
CA ALA A 121 -12.01 8.95 -1.35
C ALA A 121 -12.88 9.73 -2.36
N ALA A 122 -14.19 9.74 -2.13
CA ALA A 122 -15.11 10.57 -2.90
C ALA A 122 -14.75 12.07 -2.80
N GLN A 123 -14.97 12.82 -3.88
CA GLN A 123 -14.75 14.26 -3.90
C GLN A 123 -15.69 14.96 -2.92
N GLN A 124 -15.13 15.86 -2.11
CA GLN A 124 -15.88 16.65 -1.13
C GLN A 124 -15.73 18.14 -1.41
N PRO A 125 -16.82 18.93 -1.41
CA PRO A 125 -16.73 20.39 -1.51
C PRO A 125 -15.80 20.98 -0.45
N GLY A 126 -14.92 21.89 -0.85
CA GLY A 126 -13.98 22.57 0.07
C GLY A 126 -12.74 21.77 0.46
N VAL A 127 -12.62 20.48 0.10
CA VAL A 127 -11.42 19.68 0.36
C VAL A 127 -10.53 19.68 -0.89
N ARG A 128 -9.23 19.98 -0.71
CA ARG A 128 -8.26 19.91 -1.80
C ARG A 128 -8.18 18.48 -2.32
N TYR A 129 -8.27 18.31 -3.63
CA TYR A 129 -8.30 16.99 -4.26
C TYR A 129 -7.06 16.16 -3.92
N GLN A 130 -5.87 16.78 -3.81
CA GLN A 130 -4.65 16.09 -3.42
C GLN A 130 -4.71 15.47 -2.01
N SER A 131 -5.55 15.99 -1.10
CA SER A 131 -5.74 15.47 0.26
C SER A 131 -6.66 14.23 0.31
N LEU A 132 -7.30 13.90 -0.82
CA LEU A 132 -8.19 12.75 -0.95
C LEU A 132 -7.48 11.50 -1.47
N TYR A 133 -6.15 11.57 -1.61
CA TYR A 133 -5.33 10.48 -2.13
C TYR A 133 -4.34 9.98 -1.10
N ASN A 134 -4.14 8.67 -1.11
CA ASN A 134 -3.01 8.02 -0.47
C ASN A 134 -2.30 7.14 -1.50
N ARG A 135 -1.03 6.83 -1.24
CA ARG A 135 -0.16 6.11 -2.17
C ARG A 135 0.74 5.14 -1.44
N VAL A 136 1.05 4.04 -2.11
CA VAL A 136 2.17 3.15 -1.78
C VAL A 136 3.08 3.00 -3.00
N TYR A 137 4.35 2.78 -2.72
CA TYR A 137 5.39 2.58 -3.71
C TYR A 137 5.80 1.12 -3.64
N LEU A 138 5.24 0.31 -4.53
CA LEU A 138 5.54 -1.11 -4.62
C LEU A 138 6.92 -1.26 -5.24
N GLY A 139 7.94 -1.54 -4.42
CA GLY A 139 9.31 -1.79 -4.87
C GLY A 139 9.51 -3.24 -5.30
N ALA A 140 10.75 -3.75 -5.28
CA ALA A 140 11.04 -5.16 -5.53
C ALA A 140 10.52 -5.65 -6.91
N ILE A 141 10.65 -4.81 -7.94
CA ILE A 141 10.07 -5.04 -9.25
C ILE A 141 10.83 -6.16 -9.97
N PRO A 142 10.19 -7.29 -10.35
CA PRO A 142 10.81 -8.29 -11.20
C PRO A 142 10.82 -7.84 -12.66
N ASP A 143 11.82 -8.28 -13.44
CA ASP A 143 12.03 -7.86 -14.84
C ASP A 143 10.79 -8.09 -15.73
N GLY A 144 9.99 -9.12 -15.43
CA GLY A 144 8.79 -9.47 -16.19
C GLY A 144 7.63 -8.48 -16.08
N TRP A 145 7.70 -7.48 -15.19
CA TRP A 145 6.64 -6.49 -14.99
C TRP A 145 6.75 -5.30 -15.94
N LEU A 146 7.90 -5.08 -16.57
CA LEU A 146 8.12 -3.96 -17.48
C LEU A 146 8.07 -4.42 -18.95
N ASP A 147 7.54 -3.54 -19.79
CA ASP A 147 7.75 -3.60 -21.23
C ASP A 147 9.12 -3.07 -21.60
N THR A 148 9.69 -3.63 -22.67
CA THR A 148 10.97 -3.17 -23.20
C THR A 148 10.79 -1.81 -23.87
N SER A 149 11.74 -0.89 -23.65
CA SER A 149 11.77 0.40 -24.35
C SER A 149 11.89 0.23 -25.86
N THR A 150 11.37 1.20 -26.60
CA THR A 150 11.63 1.35 -28.04
C THR A 150 12.40 2.64 -28.30
N SER A 151 12.73 2.92 -29.56
CA SER A 151 13.30 4.22 -29.96
C SER A 151 12.36 5.41 -29.74
N SER A 152 11.06 5.16 -29.50
CA SER A 152 10.02 6.18 -29.35
C SER A 152 9.27 6.14 -28.03
N SER A 153 9.55 5.16 -27.15
CA SER A 153 8.86 5.03 -25.86
C SER A 153 9.81 4.50 -24.77
N PHE A 154 9.67 5.08 -23.58
CA PHE A 154 10.30 4.57 -22.36
C PHE A 154 9.68 3.23 -21.93
N PRO A 155 10.39 2.44 -21.10
CA PRO A 155 9.81 1.28 -20.42
C PRO A 155 8.63 1.70 -19.54
N LYS A 156 7.61 0.84 -19.45
CA LYS A 156 6.40 1.04 -18.67
C LYS A 156 6.00 -0.27 -17.99
N PHE A 157 5.19 -0.20 -16.96
CA PHE A 157 4.54 -1.39 -16.41
C PHE A 157 3.58 -1.98 -17.43
N ARG A 158 3.61 -3.30 -17.56
CA ARG A 158 2.69 -4.05 -18.42
C ARG A 158 1.26 -3.87 -17.94
N GLU A 159 0.33 -3.84 -18.88
CA GLU A 159 -1.11 -3.79 -18.59
C GLU A 159 -1.53 -4.91 -17.63
N SER A 160 -1.09 -6.15 -17.88
CA SER A 160 -1.38 -7.28 -17.00
C SER A 160 -0.82 -7.15 -15.58
N THR A 161 0.32 -6.47 -15.41
CA THR A 161 0.87 -6.16 -14.09
C THR A 161 0.00 -5.12 -13.37
N MET A 162 -0.40 -4.05 -14.07
CA MET A 162 -1.27 -3.02 -13.52
C MET A 162 -2.66 -3.57 -13.16
N ASP A 163 -3.20 -4.45 -13.98
CA ASP A 163 -4.47 -5.14 -13.73
C ASP A 163 -4.36 -6.05 -12.50
N GLY A 164 -3.26 -6.79 -12.34
CA GLY A 164 -3.00 -7.61 -11.16
C GLY A 164 -2.93 -6.80 -9.87
N ILE A 165 -2.21 -5.66 -9.90
CA ILE A 165 -2.12 -4.74 -8.75
C ILE A 165 -3.49 -4.12 -8.44
N SER A 166 -4.24 -3.73 -9.47
CA SER A 166 -5.60 -3.20 -9.33
C SER A 166 -6.55 -4.24 -8.74
N GLY A 167 -6.47 -5.49 -9.21
CA GLY A 167 -7.23 -6.61 -8.67
C GLY A 167 -6.90 -6.89 -7.19
N ALA A 168 -5.63 -6.81 -6.80
CA ALA A 168 -5.22 -6.93 -5.41
C ALA A 168 -5.78 -5.79 -4.54
N ALA A 169 -5.76 -4.55 -5.03
CA ALA A 169 -6.34 -3.40 -4.34
C ALA A 169 -7.86 -3.52 -4.17
N ILE A 170 -8.56 -3.99 -5.21
CA ILE A 170 -10.00 -4.32 -5.15
C ILE A 170 -10.25 -5.42 -4.11
N GLY A 171 -9.43 -6.47 -4.08
CA GLY A 171 -9.52 -7.55 -3.09
C GLY A 171 -9.39 -7.04 -1.65
N LEU A 172 -8.40 -6.17 -1.39
CA LEU A 172 -8.21 -5.54 -0.09
C LEU A 172 -9.38 -4.64 0.29
N ALA A 173 -9.89 -3.82 -0.63
CA ALA A 173 -11.04 -2.95 -0.40
C ALA A 173 -12.32 -3.75 -0.10
N ASN A 174 -12.56 -4.86 -0.82
CA ASN A 174 -13.73 -5.72 -0.65
C ASN A 174 -13.65 -6.63 0.58
N SER A 175 -12.47 -6.77 1.18
CA SER A 175 -12.29 -7.52 2.44
C SER A 175 -12.66 -6.68 3.66
N ALA A 176 -13.10 -5.43 3.47
CA ALA A 176 -13.61 -4.57 4.53
C ALA A 176 -14.85 -5.19 5.19
N THR A 177 -14.83 -5.29 6.51
CA THR A 177 -15.98 -5.73 7.33
C THR A 177 -16.59 -4.55 8.09
N ALA A 178 -17.59 -4.80 8.94
CA ALA A 178 -18.08 -3.72 9.82
C ALA A 178 -17.04 -3.38 10.91
N GLU A 179 -16.19 -4.35 11.24
CA GLU A 179 -15.20 -4.35 12.32
C GLU A 179 -13.85 -3.78 11.90
N LEU A 180 -13.46 -3.93 10.62
CA LEU A 180 -12.16 -3.48 10.13
C LEU A 180 -12.23 -3.11 8.65
N ARG A 181 -11.84 -1.88 8.31
CA ARG A 181 -11.97 -1.34 6.95
C ARG A 181 -10.71 -0.64 6.50
N TRP A 182 -10.23 -0.95 5.29
CA TRP A 182 -9.17 -0.16 4.66
C TRP A 182 -9.70 1.22 4.25
N VAL A 183 -9.02 2.29 4.66
CA VAL A 183 -9.53 3.66 4.54
C VAL A 183 -8.53 4.63 3.91
N GLN A 184 -9.09 5.71 3.38
CA GLN A 184 -8.36 6.90 2.97
C GLN A 184 -8.20 7.82 4.18
N VAL A 185 -6.97 8.27 4.43
CA VAL A 185 -6.66 9.23 5.51
C VAL A 185 -6.03 10.48 4.92
N GLY A 186 -6.62 11.62 5.23
CA GLY A 186 -6.13 12.91 4.77
C GLY A 186 -6.51 14.05 5.71
N LYS A 187 -6.21 15.28 5.30
CA LYS A 187 -6.67 16.47 6.03
C LYS A 187 -8.15 16.71 5.75
N SER A 188 -8.92 17.09 6.77
CA SER A 188 -10.28 17.59 6.59
C SER A 188 -10.24 19.02 6.01
N ALA A 189 -11.42 19.58 5.70
CA ALA A 189 -11.53 21.00 5.36
C ALA A 189 -11.23 21.91 6.56
N GLU A 190 -11.37 21.38 7.77
CA GLU A 190 -11.03 22.04 9.02
C GLU A 190 -9.54 21.84 9.34
N LEU A 191 -8.84 22.94 9.62
CA LEU A 191 -7.40 22.92 9.85
C LEU A 191 -7.04 22.04 11.04
N GLY A 192 -6.20 21.04 10.81
CA GLY A 192 -5.62 20.21 11.87
C GLY A 192 -6.42 18.96 12.22
N VAL A 193 -7.61 18.76 11.63
CA VAL A 193 -8.41 17.56 11.86
C VAL A 193 -8.10 16.51 10.79
N THR A 194 -7.71 15.32 11.24
CA THR A 194 -7.57 14.14 10.38
C THR A 194 -8.95 13.67 9.95
N ALA A 195 -9.16 13.49 8.66
CA ALA A 195 -10.38 12.90 8.12
C ALA A 195 -10.10 11.48 7.64
N VAL A 196 -10.96 10.57 8.08
CA VAL A 196 -11.01 9.17 7.65
C VAL A 196 -12.19 9.03 6.71
N ARG A 197 -11.96 8.44 5.54
CA ARG A 197 -12.97 8.33 4.48
C ARG A 197 -12.92 6.94 3.85
N ASP A 198 -14.09 6.47 3.42
CA ASP A 198 -14.18 5.25 2.64
C ASP A 198 -13.46 5.43 1.30
N ILE A 199 -12.79 4.36 0.86
CA ILE A 199 -12.14 4.30 -0.44
C ILE A 199 -13.21 4.04 -1.49
N VAL A 200 -13.23 4.83 -2.56
CA VAL A 200 -14.17 4.67 -3.68
C VAL A 200 -13.50 4.14 -4.94
N GLY A 201 -12.18 3.98 -4.91
CA GLY A 201 -11.38 3.51 -6.02
C GLY A 201 -9.96 4.06 -5.98
N GLY A 202 -9.27 3.99 -7.11
CA GLY A 202 -7.88 4.42 -7.23
C GLY A 202 -7.34 4.20 -8.63
N PHE A 203 -6.02 4.22 -8.76
CA PHE A 203 -5.33 3.87 -10.01
C PHE A 203 -3.91 3.38 -9.77
N VAL A 204 -3.38 2.64 -10.74
CA VAL A 204 -1.97 2.26 -10.84
C VAL A 204 -1.33 3.09 -11.95
N ASP A 205 -0.19 3.73 -11.68
CA ASP A 205 0.55 4.50 -12.69
C ASP A 205 1.41 3.56 -13.56
N ASP A 206 1.38 3.74 -14.89
CA ASP A 206 2.16 2.93 -15.85
C ASP A 206 3.65 3.26 -15.88
N GLY A 207 4.01 4.43 -15.34
CA GLY A 207 5.37 4.94 -15.30
C GLY A 207 6.16 4.41 -14.09
N PRO A 208 7.38 3.90 -14.27
CA PRO A 208 8.30 3.64 -13.17
C PRO A 208 8.60 4.91 -12.39
N ASP A 209 8.39 4.90 -11.07
CA ASP A 209 8.77 6.00 -10.17
C ASP A 209 10.14 5.70 -9.55
N THR A 210 11.01 6.71 -9.50
CA THR A 210 12.31 6.64 -8.82
C THR A 210 12.42 7.79 -7.84
N GLN A 211 13.05 7.55 -6.68
CA GLN A 211 13.21 8.56 -5.61
C GLN A 211 13.92 9.87 -6.04
N ARG A 212 14.44 9.98 -7.27
CA ARG A 212 15.19 11.18 -7.72
C ARG A 212 14.55 11.97 -8.86
N ARG A 213 13.59 11.43 -9.61
CA ARG A 213 12.82 12.18 -10.63
C ARG A 213 11.51 11.47 -10.99
N ARG A 214 10.40 12.21 -10.97
CA ARG A 214 9.21 11.90 -11.81
C ARG A 214 9.57 12.20 -13.26
N SER A 215 10.36 11.32 -13.90
CA SER A 215 11.06 11.72 -15.13
C SER A 215 10.20 11.66 -16.41
N VAL A 216 8.95 11.22 -16.32
CA VAL A 216 7.89 11.43 -17.32
C VAL A 216 6.56 11.42 -16.54
N ASP A 217 5.61 12.29 -16.86
CA ASP A 217 4.25 12.14 -16.33
C ASP A 217 3.72 10.75 -16.67
N ALA A 218 2.98 10.10 -15.76
CA ALA A 218 2.31 8.84 -16.06
C ALA A 218 1.49 9.03 -17.34
N ALA A 219 1.79 8.22 -18.36
CA ALA A 219 1.18 8.38 -19.67
C ALA A 219 -0.19 7.72 -19.69
N VAL A 220 -0.37 6.67 -18.88
CA VAL A 220 -1.63 5.94 -18.73
C VAL A 220 -1.82 5.60 -17.25
N ARG A 221 -3.08 5.56 -16.82
CA ARG A 221 -3.50 5.09 -15.51
C ARG A 221 -4.53 3.99 -15.70
N THR A 222 -4.36 2.89 -14.99
CA THR A 222 -5.40 1.85 -14.86
C THR A 222 -6.23 2.18 -13.63
N ASP A 223 -7.44 2.72 -13.84
CA ASP A 223 -8.38 3.04 -12.76
C ASP A 223 -9.01 1.77 -12.19
N TRP A 224 -9.31 1.79 -10.89
CA TRP A 224 -10.11 0.76 -10.22
C TRP A 224 -11.19 1.39 -9.34
N SER A 225 -12.28 0.67 -9.12
CA SER A 225 -13.36 1.03 -8.20
C SER A 225 -13.41 0.03 -7.05
N ALA A 226 -13.55 0.54 -5.83
CA ALA A 226 -13.82 -0.27 -4.65
C ALA A 226 -15.23 -0.86 -4.72
#